data_AF-A0A520BFR4-F1
#
_entry.id   AF-A0A520BFR4-F1
#
_cell.length_a   1.000
_cell.length_b   1.000
_cell.length_c   1.000
_cell.angle_alpha   90.00
_cell.angle_beta   90.00
_cell.angle_gamma   90.00
#
_symmetry.space_group_name_H-M   'P 1'
#
loop_
_entity.id
_entity.type
_entity.pdbx_description
1 polymer ?
#
loop_
_entity_poly.entity_id
_entity_poly.type
_entity_poly.pdbx_seq_one_letter_code
_entity_poly.pdbx_strand_id
1 'polypeptide(L)' 'VKGYTVKSAQLEMNMIAEGYYPVNCMNFINQKYKVDMPICQAVYAILYQAKSPVNEMRQLTEKLK' A
#
# COMPACT_ATOMS: atom_id res chain seq x y z
N VAL A 1 -11.29 7.57 35.16
CA VAL A 1 -11.30 7.43 33.68
C VAL A 1 -10.41 6.24 33.35
N LYS A 2 -10.95 5.15 32.80
CA LYS A 2 -10.18 3.94 32.48
C LYS A 2 -9.13 4.31 31.42
N GLY A 3 -7.86 4.27 31.80
CA GLY A 3 -6.74 4.56 30.91
C GLY A 3 -6.57 3.44 29.92
N TYR A 4 -7.11 3.62 28.72
CA TYR A 4 -6.77 2.77 27.58
C TYR A 4 -5.27 2.93 27.33
N THR A 5 -4.53 1.83 27.45
CA THR A 5 -3.11 1.83 27.13
C THR A 5 -2.92 2.07 25.63
N VAL A 6 -1.83 2.73 25.24
CA VAL A 6 -1.47 2.92 23.81
C VAL A 6 -1.46 1.57 23.07
N LYS A 7 -1.11 0.47 23.75
CA LYS A 7 -1.16 -0.90 23.24
C LYS A 7 -2.57 -1.39 22.87
N SER A 8 -3.60 -1.04 23.65
CA SER A 8 -4.99 -1.38 23.32
C SER A 8 -5.49 -0.60 22.10
N ALA A 9 -5.07 0.65 21.92
CA ALA A 9 -5.38 1.41 20.70
C ALA A 9 -4.67 0.84 19.45
N GLN A 10 -3.44 0.32 19.61
CA GLN A 10 -2.71 -0.38 18.53
C GLN A 10 -3.32 -1.74 18.15
N LEU A 11 -3.97 -2.43 19.09
CA LEU A 11 -4.68 -3.69 18.86
C LEU A 11 -6.09 -3.50 18.27
N GLU A 12 -6.79 -2.42 18.65
CA GLU A 12 -8.05 -2.02 17.99
C GLU A 12 -7.82 -1.40 16.61
N MET A 13 -6.63 -0.86 16.36
CA MET A 13 -6.09 -0.68 15.00
C MET A 13 -5.76 -2.05 14.38
N ASN A 14 -6.78 -2.89 14.21
CA ASN A 14 -6.85 -3.97 13.23
C ASN A 14 -6.79 -3.43 11.78
N MET A 15 -6.09 -2.32 11.56
CA MET A 15 -5.67 -1.91 10.24
C MET A 15 -4.60 -2.89 9.79
N ILE A 16 -5.04 -4.04 9.27
CA ILE A 16 -4.41 -4.54 8.06
C ILE A 16 -4.43 -3.33 7.13
N ALA A 17 -3.27 -2.66 7.00
CA ALA A 17 -3.14 -1.34 6.40
C ALA A 17 -4.18 -1.18 5.30
N GLU A 18 -5.07 -0.19 5.40
CA GLU A 18 -6.28 -0.11 4.56
C GLU A 18 -5.98 -0.17 3.06
N GLY A 19 -4.73 0.00 2.63
CA GLY A 19 -4.25 -0.21 1.26
C GLY A 19 -3.87 -1.65 0.86
N TYR A 20 -3.73 -2.64 1.75
CA TYR A 20 -3.27 -3.99 1.38
C TYR A 20 -4.24 -4.66 0.38
N TYR A 21 -5.48 -4.86 0.79
CA TYR A 21 -6.49 -5.46 -0.10
C TYR A 21 -6.88 -4.56 -1.29
N PRO A 22 -7.09 -3.24 -1.13
CA PRO A 22 -7.44 -2.38 -2.26
C PRO A 22 -6.36 -2.33 -3.33
N VAL A 23 -5.07 -2.35 -2.97
CA VAL A 23 -3.99 -2.33 -3.96
C VAL A 23 -3.97 -3.62 -4.78
N ASN A 24 -4.26 -4.78 -4.18
CA ASN A 24 -4.42 -6.02 -4.93
C ASN A 24 -5.65 -6.00 -5.86
N CYS A 25 -6.79 -5.51 -5.37
CA CYS A 25 -8.01 -5.35 -6.18
C CYS A 25 -7.80 -4.37 -7.35
N MET A 26 -7.17 -3.23 -7.09
CA MET A 26 -6.83 -2.24 -8.11
C MET A 26 -5.87 -2.83 -9.14
N ASN A 27 -4.86 -3.58 -8.72
CA ASN A 27 -3.95 -4.26 -9.65
C ASN A 27 -4.70 -5.27 -10.54
N PHE A 28 -5.64 -6.05 -9.97
CA PHE A 28 -6.47 -6.98 -10.75
C PHE A 28 -7.36 -6.28 -11.76
N ILE A 29 -8.10 -5.24 -11.35
CA ILE A 29 -8.95 -4.44 -12.24
C ILE A 29 -8.08 -3.82 -13.35
N ASN A 30 -6.90 -3.32 -13.00
CA ASN A 30 -6.02 -2.67 -13.95
C ASN A 30 -5.48 -3.60 -15.06
N GLN A 31 -5.43 -4.92 -14.83
CA GLN A 31 -5.06 -5.86 -15.90
C GLN A 31 -6.05 -5.81 -17.07
N LYS A 32 -7.32 -5.48 -16.79
CA LYS A 32 -8.37 -5.31 -17.81
C LYS A 32 -8.33 -3.93 -18.46
N TYR A 33 -8.21 -2.88 -17.67
CA TYR A 33 -8.35 -1.49 -18.16
C TYR A 33 -7.03 -0.87 -18.63
N LYS A 34 -5.89 -1.46 -18.25
CA LYS A 34 -4.52 -1.02 -18.63
C LYS A 34 -4.28 0.47 -18.41
N VAL A 35 -4.79 1.00 -17.31
CA VAL A 35 -4.62 2.39 -16.88
C VAL A 35 -3.24 2.56 -16.26
N ASP A 36 -2.58 3.68 -16.55
CA ASP A 36 -1.34 4.01 -15.87
C ASP A 36 -1.64 4.45 -14.42
N MET A 37 -1.29 3.59 -13.46
CA MET A 37 -1.52 3.81 -12.03
C MET A 37 -0.20 3.61 -11.27
N PRO A 38 0.77 4.52 -11.43
CA PRO A 38 2.14 4.32 -10.95
C PRO A 38 2.22 4.18 -9.42
N ILE A 39 1.36 4.88 -8.68
CA ILE A 39 1.29 4.79 -7.21
C ILE A 39 0.79 3.40 -6.79
N CYS A 40 -0.31 2.90 -7.36
CA CYS A 40 -0.84 1.58 -7.02
C CYS A 40 0.14 0.47 -7.40
N GLN A 41 0.83 0.60 -8.53
CA GLN A 41 1.85 -0.36 -8.96
C GLN A 41 3.04 -0.41 -8.01
N ALA A 42 3.56 0.74 -7.58
CA ALA A 42 4.68 0.80 -6.63
C ALA A 42 4.29 0.18 -5.29
N VAL A 43 3.10 0.48 -4.77
CA VAL A 43 2.61 -0.11 -3.51
C VAL A 43 2.39 -1.63 -3.67
N TYR A 44 1.86 -2.09 -4.80
CA TYR A 44 1.68 -3.52 -5.06
C TYR A 44 3.03 -4.25 -5.11
N ALA A 45 4.03 -3.66 -5.76
CA ALA A 45 5.37 -4.23 -5.89
C ALA A 45 6.08 -4.36 -4.53
N ILE A 46 5.90 -3.38 -3.64
CA ILE A 46 6.45 -3.42 -2.29
C ILE A 46 5.76 -4.49 -1.44
N LEU A 47 4.42 -4.50 -1.43
CA LEU A 47 3.65 -5.35 -0.52
C LEU A 47 3.59 -6.81 -0.97
N TYR A 48 3.46 -7.07 -2.27
CA TYR A 48 3.21 -8.41 -2.80
C TYR A 48 4.39 -9.02 -3.56
N GLN A 49 5.28 -8.20 -4.11
CA GLN A 49 6.47 -8.68 -4.84
C GLN A 49 7.76 -8.56 -4.01
N ALA A 50 7.65 -8.16 -2.74
CA ALA A 50 8.76 -7.99 -1.80
C ALA A 50 9.91 -7.13 -2.36
N LYS A 51 9.60 -6.15 -3.21
CA LYS A 51 10.60 -5.23 -3.75
C LYS A 51 11.05 -4.22 -2.70
N SER A 52 12.29 -3.75 -2.84
CA SER A 52 12.85 -2.69 -2.00
C SER A 52 12.00 -1.41 -2.07
N PRO A 53 11.42 -0.95 -0.94
CA PRO A 53 10.61 0.27 -0.90
C PRO A 53 11.38 1.51 -1.36
N VAL A 54 12.65 1.61 -0.98
CA VAL A 54 13.51 2.75 -1.32
C VAL A 54 13.66 2.88 -2.83
N ASN A 55 13.88 1.76 -3.52
CA ASN A 55 14.07 1.75 -4.97
C ASN A 55 12.77 2.05 -5.70
N GLU A 56 11.66 1.43 -5.30
CA GLU A 56 10.34 1.65 -5.93
C GLU A 56 9.84 3.09 -5.70
N MET A 57 10.05 3.68 -4.52
CA MET A 57 9.70 5.08 -4.27
C MET A 57 10.56 6.05 -5.09
N ARG A 58 11.84 5.74 -5.31
CA ARG A 58 12.70 6.55 -6.20
C ARG A 58 12.18 6.50 -7.64
N GLN A 59 11.88 5.31 -8.14
CA GLN A 59 11.31 5.13 -9.48
C GLN A 59 9.95 5.81 -9.63
N LEU A 60 9.10 5.73 -8.61
CA LEU A 60 7.82 6.43 -8.58
C LEU A 60 8.02 7.95 -8.67
N THR A 61 8.97 8.50 -7.93
CA THR A 61 9.30 9.93 -7.95
C THR A 61 9.79 10.37 -9.33
N GLU A 62 10.59 9.54 -10.01
CA GLU A 62 11.05 9.80 -11.38
C GLU A 62 9.89 9.80 -12.39
N LYS A 63 8.88 8.95 -12.20
CA LYS A 63 7.68 8.88 -13.06
C LYS A 63 6.67 10.02 -12.85
N LEU A 64 6.67 10.64 -11.67
CA LEU A 64 5.74 11.72 -11.30
C LEU A 64 6.33 13.13 -11.52
N LYS A 65 7.61 13.21 -11.91
CA LYS A 65 8.23 14.46 -12.40
C LYS A 65 7.77 14.76 -13.81
#